data_AF-A0A1H7MPZ1-F1
#
_entry.id   AF-A0A1H7MPZ1-F1
#
_cell.length_a   1.000
_cell.length_b   1.000
_cell.length_c   1.000
_cell.angle_alpha   90.00
_cell.angle_beta   90.00
_cell.angle_gamma   90.00
#
_symmetry.space_group_name_H-M   'P 1'
#
loop_
_entity.id
_entity.type
_entity.pdbx_description
1 polymer ?
#
loop_
_entity_poly.entity_id
_entity_poly.type
_entity_poly.pdbx_seq_one_letter_code
_entity_poly.pdbx_strand_id
1 'polypeptide(L)'
;MEKKVDMSRFEKYESPLFHRQTLIETDKWDTKILLDTIKKNGTDAQIIVAMEELSELIKELSKHLRDKGDINHISEEMADVDIMMQQLKIMFGNRPKVSMYRTEKLERLAERLKDDSAGY
;
A
#
# COMPACT_ATOMS: atom_id res chain seq x y z
N MET A 1 3.97 -13.77 -23.79
CA MET A 1 4.34 -12.37 -24.11
C MET A 1 4.25 -11.59 -22.81
N GLU A 2 5.37 -11.21 -22.21
CA GLU A 2 5.36 -10.32 -21.04
C GLU A 2 4.88 -8.94 -21.47
N LYS A 3 3.73 -8.50 -20.94
CA LYS A 3 3.30 -7.12 -21.09
C LYS A 3 4.27 -6.24 -20.29
N LYS A 4 5.19 -5.55 -20.97
CA LYS A 4 6.04 -4.54 -20.35
C LYS A 4 5.17 -3.44 -19.77
N VAL A 5 5.32 -3.17 -18.48
CA VAL A 5 4.70 -2.02 -17.83
C VAL A 5 5.27 -0.76 -18.47
N ASP A 6 4.39 0.15 -18.90
CA ASP A 6 4.80 1.44 -19.47
C ASP A 6 5.42 2.32 -18.37
N MET A 7 6.75 2.45 -18.43
CA MET A 7 7.53 3.17 -17.44
C MET A 7 7.35 4.70 -17.52
N SER A 8 6.85 5.24 -18.64
CA SER A 8 6.65 6.69 -18.82
C SER A 8 5.64 7.29 -17.83
N ARG A 9 4.71 6.47 -17.31
CA ARG A 9 3.74 6.88 -16.29
C ARG A 9 4.39 7.24 -14.95
N PHE A 10 5.64 6.82 -14.71
CA PHE A 10 6.32 6.98 -13.44
C PHE A 10 7.24 8.21 -13.33
N GLU A 11 7.49 8.93 -14.42
CA GLU A 11 8.40 10.11 -14.44
C GLU A 11 7.98 11.20 -13.41
N LYS A 12 6.68 11.35 -13.14
CA LYS A 12 6.17 12.30 -12.14
C LYS A 12 6.50 11.96 -10.68
N TYR A 13 6.98 10.74 -10.41
CA TYR A 13 7.31 10.25 -9.06
C TYR A 13 8.80 10.40 -8.71
N GLU A 14 9.64 10.83 -9.66
CA GLU A 14 11.09 11.04 -9.45
C GLU A 14 11.41 12.35 -8.70
N SER A 15 10.42 13.21 -8.46
CA SER A 15 10.61 14.45 -7.72
C SER A 15 10.84 14.19 -6.22
N PRO A 16 11.91 14.72 -5.60
CA PRO A 16 12.14 14.65 -4.15
C PRO A 16 11.01 15.25 -3.31
N LEU A 17 10.22 16.17 -3.91
CA LEU A 17 9.03 16.75 -3.27
C LEU A 17 7.87 15.74 -3.18
N PHE A 18 7.76 14.79 -4.13
CA PHE A 18 6.75 13.71 -4.05
C PHE A 18 7.02 12.77 -2.87
N HIS A 19 8.32 12.51 -2.60
CA HIS A 19 8.78 11.69 -1.48
C HIS A 19 8.51 12.29 -0.10
N ARG A 20 8.25 13.61 0.00
CA ARG A 20 8.00 14.29 1.28
C ARG A 20 6.52 14.63 1.52
N GLN A 21 5.69 14.67 0.48
CA GLN A 21 4.35 15.28 0.55
C GLN A 21 3.17 14.29 0.65
N THR A 22 3.36 12.97 0.72
CA THR A 22 2.23 12.00 0.67
C THR A 22 2.08 11.07 1.88
N LEU A 23 2.76 11.31 3.01
CA LEU A 23 2.70 10.40 4.17
C LEU A 23 2.44 11.05 5.54
N ILE A 24 2.05 12.32 5.60
CA ILE A 24 1.80 13.00 6.89
C ILE A 24 0.50 13.78 6.78
N GLU A 25 -0.39 13.50 7.74
CA GLU A 25 -1.79 13.95 7.87
C GLU A 25 -2.79 13.17 7.01
N THR A 26 -3.14 11.95 7.44
CA THR A 26 -4.53 11.54 7.32
C THR A 26 -5.37 12.65 7.92
N ASP A 27 -6.38 13.14 7.20
CA ASP A 27 -7.26 14.18 7.69
C ASP A 27 -7.77 13.77 9.09
N LYS A 28 -7.98 14.75 9.99
CA LYS A 28 -8.59 14.48 11.30
C LYS A 28 -9.90 13.73 11.13
N TRP A 29 -10.59 13.95 10.01
CA TRP A 29 -11.81 13.23 9.63
C TRP A 29 -11.57 11.74 9.37
N ASP A 30 -10.58 11.38 8.55
CA ASP A 30 -10.23 9.99 8.25
C ASP A 30 -9.89 9.23 9.54
N THR A 31 -9.04 9.83 10.38
CA THR A 31 -8.61 9.20 11.64
C THR A 31 -9.80 8.92 12.56
N LYS A 32 -10.76 9.84 12.62
CA LYS A 32 -11.98 9.66 13.43
C LYS A 32 -12.81 8.48 12.92
N ILE A 33 -13.03 8.37 11.61
CA ILE A 33 -13.82 7.29 11.03
C ILE A 33 -13.16 5.94 11.32
N LEU A 34 -11.85 5.81 11.10
CA LEU A 34 -11.11 4.58 11.39
C LEU A 34 -11.23 4.18 12.86
N LEU A 35 -11.08 5.14 13.78
CA LEU A 35 -11.22 4.88 15.21
C LEU A 35 -12.64 4.48 15.61
N ASP A 36 -13.66 5.13 15.06
CA ASP A 36 -15.05 4.82 15.36
C ASP A 36 -15.44 3.43 14.83
N THR A 37 -14.93 3.03 13.66
CA THR A 37 -15.11 1.68 13.11
C THR A 37 -14.47 0.62 14.00
N ILE A 38 -13.22 0.83 14.44
CA ILE A 38 -12.53 -0.10 15.35
C ILE A 38 -13.30 -0.21 16.68
N LYS A 39 -13.75 0.91 17.26
CA LYS A 39 -14.53 0.92 18.51
C LYS A 39 -15.86 0.18 18.38
N LYS A 40 -16.53 0.35 17.24
CA LYS A 40 -17.84 -0.27 16.97
C LYS A 40 -17.72 -1.79 16.75
N ASN A 41 -16.73 -2.22 15.98
CA ASN A 41 -16.65 -3.59 15.49
C ASN A 41 -15.66 -4.48 16.28
N GLY A 42 -14.75 -3.88 17.05
CA GLY A 42 -13.73 -4.59 17.80
C GLY A 42 -12.46 -4.88 16.99
N THR A 43 -11.33 -5.01 17.68
CA THR A 43 -10.01 -5.16 17.05
C THR A 43 -9.87 -6.47 16.29
N ASP A 44 -10.32 -7.58 16.88
CA ASP A 44 -10.16 -8.92 16.28
C ASP A 44 -10.97 -9.03 14.98
N ALA A 45 -12.19 -8.48 14.98
CA ALA A 45 -13.02 -8.42 13.78
C ALA A 45 -12.34 -7.57 12.68
N GLN A 46 -11.74 -6.43 13.02
CA GLN A 46 -11.04 -5.61 12.02
C GLN A 46 -9.74 -6.25 11.52
N ILE A 47 -9.08 -7.10 12.31
CA ILE A 47 -7.95 -7.91 11.82
C ILE A 47 -8.44 -8.93 10.79
N ILE A 48 -9.59 -9.57 11.02
CA ILE A 48 -10.20 -10.50 10.06
C ILE A 48 -10.55 -9.76 8.77
N VAL A 49 -11.20 -8.59 8.86
CA VAL A 49 -11.51 -7.76 7.68
C VAL A 49 -10.23 -7.40 6.92
N ALA A 50 -9.16 -7.01 7.61
CA ALA A 50 -7.89 -6.74 6.95
C ALA A 50 -7.33 -7.96 6.18
N MET A 51 -7.54 -9.18 6.67
CA MET A 51 -7.16 -10.41 5.95
C MET A 51 -8.06 -10.66 4.73
N GLU A 52 -9.34 -10.32 4.81
CA GLU A 52 -10.30 -10.40 3.71
C GLU A 52 -9.91 -9.44 2.59
N GLU A 53 -9.71 -8.15 2.88
CA GLU A 53 -9.33 -7.14 1.86
C GLU A 53 -7.99 -7.48 1.17
N LEU A 54 -7.01 -7.98 1.93
CA LEU A 54 -5.75 -8.46 1.35
C LEU A 54 -5.97 -9.64 0.40
N SER A 55 -6.90 -10.55 0.72
CA SER A 55 -7.24 -11.70 -0.10
C SER A 55 -8.00 -11.28 -1.38
N GLU A 56 -8.85 -10.26 -1.27
CA GLU A 56 -9.57 -9.68 -2.40
C GLU A 56 -8.61 -9.00 -3.40
N LEU A 57 -7.64 -8.22 -2.90
CA LEU A 57 -6.58 -7.66 -3.73
C LEU A 57 -5.73 -8.75 -4.40
N ILE A 58 -5.38 -9.83 -3.68
CA ILE A 58 -4.67 -10.98 -4.26
C ILE A 58 -5.49 -11.60 -5.40
N LYS A 59 -6.82 -11.75 -5.22
CA LYS A 59 -7.75 -12.29 -6.22
C LYS A 59 -7.76 -11.42 -7.49
N GLU A 60 -7.85 -10.09 -7.37
CA GLU A 60 -7.88 -9.20 -8.53
C GLU A 60 -6.52 -9.13 -9.26
N LEU A 61 -5.41 -9.10 -8.53
CA LEU A 61 -4.06 -9.20 -9.13
C LEU A 61 -3.88 -10.54 -9.87
N SER A 62 -4.39 -11.64 -9.29
CA SER A 62 -4.36 -12.96 -9.93
C SER A 62 -5.17 -13.00 -11.23
N LYS A 63 -6.31 -12.30 -11.29
CA LYS A 63 -7.09 -12.13 -12.53
C LYS A 63 -6.35 -11.30 -13.56
N HIS A 64 -5.70 -10.21 -13.14
CA HIS A 64 -4.89 -9.34 -14.00
C HIS A 64 -3.79 -10.11 -14.74
N LEU A 65 -3.05 -10.96 -14.02
CA LEU A 65 -1.99 -11.79 -14.60
C LEU A 65 -2.49 -12.83 -15.61
N ARG A 66 -3.78 -13.20 -15.59
CA ARG A 66 -4.41 -14.13 -16.55
C ARG A 66 -5.13 -13.41 -17.70
N ASP A 67 -4.79 -12.14 -17.94
CA ASP A 67 -5.42 -11.27 -18.96
C ASP A 67 -6.94 -11.07 -18.77
N LYS A 68 -7.42 -11.12 -17.52
CA LYS A 68 -8.84 -10.95 -17.16
C LYS A 68 -9.07 -9.92 -16.04
N GLY A 69 -8.07 -9.10 -15.73
CA GLY A 69 -8.16 -8.12 -14.64
C GLY A 69 -8.75 -6.80 -15.09
N ASP A 70 -9.56 -6.20 -14.24
CA ASP A 70 -10.06 -4.84 -14.35
C ASP A 70 -9.23 -3.92 -13.45
N ILE A 71 -8.69 -2.84 -14.00
CA ILE A 71 -7.91 -1.85 -13.24
C ILE A 71 -8.80 -1.15 -12.20
N ASN A 72 -10.10 -1.00 -12.45
CA ASN A 72 -11.02 -0.39 -11.50
C ASN A 72 -11.15 -1.24 -10.24
N HIS A 73 -11.39 -2.55 -10.37
CA HIS A 73 -11.43 -3.46 -9.22
C HIS A 73 -10.08 -3.48 -8.49
N ILE A 74 -8.95 -3.56 -9.19
CA ILE A 74 -7.64 -3.49 -8.53
C ILE A 74 -7.48 -2.19 -7.72
N SER A 75 -7.96 -1.06 -8.26
CA SER A 75 -7.85 0.23 -7.59
C SER A 75 -8.74 0.32 -6.34
N GLU A 76 -9.94 -0.27 -6.40
CA GLU A 76 -10.86 -0.41 -5.26
C GLU A 76 -10.22 -1.23 -4.15
N GLU A 77 -9.77 -2.45 -4.45
CA GLU A 77 -9.16 -3.35 -3.48
C GLU A 77 -7.84 -2.79 -2.90
N MET A 78 -7.09 -2.01 -3.70
CA MET A 78 -5.91 -1.28 -3.19
C MET A 78 -6.31 -0.19 -2.19
N ALA A 79 -7.43 0.51 -2.40
CA ALA A 79 -7.93 1.51 -1.48
C ALA A 79 -8.41 0.86 -0.18
N ASP A 80 -9.12 -0.26 -0.27
CA ASP A 80 -9.60 -1.01 0.91
C ASP A 80 -8.44 -1.54 1.74
N VAL A 81 -7.41 -2.10 1.10
CA VAL A 81 -6.16 -2.49 1.77
C VAL A 81 -5.45 -1.29 2.41
N ASP A 82 -5.40 -0.12 1.76
CA ASP A 82 -4.77 1.06 2.37
C ASP A 82 -5.52 1.51 3.64
N ILE A 83 -6.85 1.55 3.60
CA ILE A 83 -7.70 1.83 4.77
C ILE A 83 -7.41 0.82 5.90
N MET A 84 -7.37 -0.48 5.59
CA MET A 84 -7.05 -1.52 6.56
C MET A 84 -5.63 -1.40 7.12
N MET A 85 -4.65 -1.03 6.30
CA MET A 85 -3.29 -0.73 6.78
C MET A 85 -3.27 0.43 7.76
N GLN A 86 -4.12 1.45 7.58
CA GLN A 86 -4.25 2.54 8.54
C GLN A 86 -4.93 2.09 9.82
N GLN A 87 -5.95 1.22 9.76
CA GLN A 87 -6.57 0.64 10.96
C GLN A 87 -5.61 -0.25 11.75
N LEU A 88 -4.88 -1.15 11.09
CA LEU A 88 -3.89 -2.02 11.74
C LEU A 88 -2.83 -1.18 12.49
N LYS A 89 -2.33 -0.12 11.85
CA LYS A 89 -1.38 0.82 12.47
C LYS A 89 -1.95 1.50 13.73
N ILE A 90 -3.25 1.79 13.76
CA ILE A 90 -3.95 2.34 14.92
C ILE A 90 -4.07 1.27 16.01
N MET A 91 -4.60 0.09 15.67
CA MET A 91 -4.84 -1.00 16.62
C MET A 91 -3.56 -1.47 17.31
N PHE A 92 -2.43 -1.55 16.58
CA PHE A 92 -1.15 -1.96 17.12
C PHE A 92 -0.28 -0.80 17.66
N GLY A 93 -0.73 0.46 17.52
CA GLY A 93 0.03 1.62 17.97
C GLY A 93 1.44 1.73 17.36
N ASN A 94 1.66 1.19 16.16
CA ASN A 94 3.00 0.92 15.63
C ASN A 94 3.38 1.78 14.41
N ARG A 95 2.64 2.88 14.15
CA ARG A 95 2.90 3.81 13.03
C ARG A 95 4.38 4.17 12.87
N PRO A 96 5.12 4.63 13.91
CA PRO A 96 6.53 4.98 13.75
C PRO A 96 7.40 3.79 13.34
N LYS A 97 7.14 2.61 13.90
CA LYS A 97 7.89 1.38 13.62
C LYS A 97 7.67 0.90 12.18
N VAL A 98 6.44 0.98 11.68
CA VAL A 98 6.12 0.65 10.28
C VAL A 98 6.82 1.62 9.32
N SER A 99 6.82 2.93 9.62
CA SER A 99 7.53 3.92 8.79
C SER A 99 9.05 3.67 8.75
N MET A 100 9.67 3.35 9.90
CA MET A 100 11.09 3.00 9.97
C MET A 100 11.41 1.79 9.08
N TYR A 101 10.67 0.68 9.25
CA TYR A 101 10.88 -0.51 8.40
C TYR A 101 10.62 -0.25 6.91
N ARG A 102 9.68 0.64 6.58
CA ARG A 102 9.42 1.03 5.18
C ARG A 102 10.65 1.74 4.60
N THR A 103 11.23 2.71 5.31
CA THR A 103 12.45 3.40 4.87
C THR A 103 13.59 2.42 4.63
N GLU A 104 13.90 1.54 5.60
CA GLU A 104 14.95 0.54 5.45
C GLU A 104 14.71 -0.41 4.26
N LYS A 105 13.45 -0.80 4.01
CA LYS A 105 13.09 -1.64 2.85
C LYS A 105 13.30 -0.91 1.53
N LEU A 106 12.99 0.38 1.46
CA LEU A 106 13.20 1.19 0.27
C LEU A 106 14.67 1.45 -0.01
N GLU A 107 15.47 1.72 1.03
CA GLU A 107 16.92 1.85 0.91
C GLU A 107 17.54 0.58 0.32
N ARG A 108 17.20 -0.60 0.85
CA ARG A 108 17.65 -1.89 0.30
C ARG A 108 17.20 -2.14 -1.14
N LEU A 109 15.99 -1.67 -1.51
CA LEU A 109 15.51 -1.79 -2.89
C LEU A 109 16.31 -0.88 -3.82
N ALA A 110 16.59 0.36 -3.40
CA ALA A 110 17.38 1.31 -4.15
C ALA A 110 18.83 0.84 -4.34
N GLU A 111 19.41 0.16 -3.36
CA GLU A 111 20.73 -0.48 -3.47
C GLU A 111 20.74 -1.59 -4.53
N ARG A 112 19.78 -2.52 -4.49
CA ARG A 112 19.68 -3.61 -5.49
C ARG A 112 19.59 -3.10 -6.92
N LEU A 113 18.84 -2.03 -7.14
CA LEU A 113 18.71 -1.43 -8.48
C LEU A 113 20.04 -0.81 -8.97
N LYS A 114 20.89 -0.31 -8.06
CA LYS A 114 22.24 0.19 -8.41
C LYS A 114 23.19 -0.95 -8.74
N ASP A 115 23.13 -2.04 -8.00
CA ASP A 115 23.97 -3.22 -8.26
C ASP A 115 23.59 -3.90 -9.59
N ASP A 116 22.29 -4.04 -9.88
CA ASP A 116 21.79 -4.62 -11.13
C ASP A 116 22.15 -3.77 -12.37
N SER A 117 22.36 -2.45 -12.19
CA SER A 117 22.77 -1.52 -13.25
C SER A 117 24.29 -1.38 -13.42
N ALA A 118 25.09 -1.88 -12.46
CA ALA A 118 26.54 -1.95 -12.55
C ALA A 118 27.07 -3.25 -13.20
N GLY A 119 26.17 -4.18 -13.53
CA GLY A 119 26.48 -5.51 -14.09
C GLY A 119 26.42 -5.64 -15.62
N TYR A 120 26.39 -4.54 -16.38
CA TYR A 120 26.41 -4.52 -17.85
C TYR A 120 27.60 -3.75 -18.41
#